data_AF-A0A5B7X4Z3-F1
#
_entry.id   AF-A0A5B7X4Z3-F1
#
_cell.length_a   1.000
_cell.length_b   1.000
_cell.length_c   1.000
_cell.angle_alpha   90.00
_cell.angle_beta   90.00
_cell.angle_gamma   90.00
#
_symmetry.space_group_name_H-M   'P 1'
#
loop_
_entity.id
_entity.type
_entity.pdbx_description
1 polymer ?
#
loop_
_entity_poly.entity_id
_entity_poly.type
_entity_poly.pdbx_seq_one_letter_code
_entity_poly.pdbx_strand_id
1 'polypeptide(L)'
;MSVRSLGIAGLCLALLVNIWSLLTGAFWLENTSYILFFIFAILLKFSGRRFFNIAFYLFTGFTVASYVLKYVDTQFFSREFSMVLLSMAYTVLIIEGLKYIVIKNGSYLMLLYFFGIVGLNGCLLGYHLVELQEYISGYIAYSVYILYYFILLLLGIVSFIYYLNSYSKRSMFFVSLALGLIFADVLRDMGCFTSGI
;
A
#
# COMPACT_ATOMS: atom_id res chain seq x y z
N MET A 1 -26.71 0.34 -18.66
CA MET A 1 -25.81 0.97 -17.67
C MET A 1 -24.50 1.34 -18.36
N SER A 2 -23.98 2.55 -18.17
CA SER A 2 -22.64 2.89 -18.67
C SER A 2 -21.59 2.11 -17.88
N VAL A 3 -20.46 1.73 -18.51
CA VAL A 3 -19.34 1.03 -17.84
C VAL A 3 -18.90 1.78 -16.58
N ARG A 4 -19.00 3.11 -16.61
CA ARG A 4 -18.71 3.99 -15.47
C ARG A 4 -19.69 3.81 -14.30
N SER A 5 -21.00 3.69 -14.57
CA SER A 5 -21.99 3.42 -13.51
C SER A 5 -21.80 2.05 -12.86
N LEU A 6 -21.43 1.03 -13.65
CA LEU A 6 -21.15 -0.32 -13.15
C LEU A 6 -19.88 -0.34 -12.30
N GLY A 7 -18.84 0.38 -12.72
CA GLY A 7 -17.61 0.49 -11.94
C GLY A 7 -17.79 1.21 -10.59
N ILE A 8 -18.59 2.28 -10.54
CA ILE A 8 -18.90 2.98 -9.27
C ILE A 8 -19.69 2.07 -8.34
N ALA A 9 -20.75 1.42 -8.86
CA ALA A 9 -21.56 0.49 -8.08
C ALA A 9 -20.72 -0.67 -7.53
N GLY A 10 -19.81 -1.22 -8.35
CA GLY A 10 -18.87 -2.26 -7.94
C GLY A 10 -17.88 -1.82 -6.86
N LEU A 11 -17.35 -0.59 -6.93
CA LEU A 11 -16.49 -0.04 -5.86
C LEU A 11 -17.26 0.13 -4.55
N CYS A 12 -18.48 0.68 -4.59
CA CYS A 12 -19.31 0.81 -3.41
C CYS A 12 -19.62 -0.55 -2.78
N LEU A 13 -19.94 -1.54 -3.61
CA LEU A 13 -20.18 -2.90 -3.14
C LEU A 13 -18.92 -3.52 -2.53
N ALA A 14 -17.76 -3.38 -3.17
CA ALA A 14 -16.49 -3.87 -2.62
C ALA A 14 -16.17 -3.24 -1.26
N LEU A 15 -16.43 -1.94 -1.08
CA LEU A 15 -16.29 -1.28 0.22
C LEU A 15 -17.25 -1.83 1.28
N LEU A 16 -18.52 -2.05 0.94
CA LEU A 16 -19.48 -2.65 1.86
C LEU A 16 -19.09 -4.07 2.26
N VAL A 17 -18.60 -4.86 1.30
CA VAL A 17 -18.09 -6.21 1.55
C VAL A 17 -16.86 -6.17 2.45
N ASN A 18 -15.95 -5.21 2.28
CA ASN A 18 -14.78 -5.03 3.15
C ASN A 18 -15.18 -4.64 4.59
N ILE A 19 -16.14 -3.73 4.75
CA ILE A 19 -16.67 -3.39 6.08
C ILE A 19 -17.33 -4.62 6.72
N TRP A 20 -18.09 -5.39 5.95
CA TRP A 20 -18.72 -6.60 6.43
C TRP A 20 -17.70 -7.69 6.80
N SER A 21 -16.59 -7.82 6.05
CA SER A 21 -15.54 -8.78 6.38
C SER A 21 -14.89 -8.46 7.72
N LEU A 22 -14.67 -7.17 8.01
CA LEU A 22 -14.14 -6.73 9.30
C LEU A 22 -15.08 -7.06 10.46
N LEU A 23 -16.40 -6.93 10.27
CA LEU A 23 -17.39 -7.27 11.31
C LEU A 23 -17.51 -8.78 11.55
N THR A 24 -17.29 -9.59 10.52
CA THR A 24 -17.47 -11.05 10.57
C THR A 24 -16.18 -11.83 10.80
N GLY A 25 -15.01 -11.17 10.73
CA GLY A 25 -13.70 -11.82 10.77
C GLY A 25 -13.43 -12.75 9.57
N ALA A 26 -14.22 -12.64 8.50
CA ALA A 26 -14.13 -13.54 7.35
C ALA A 26 -12.97 -13.15 6.43
N PHE A 27 -11.79 -13.75 6.66
CA PHE A 27 -10.55 -13.47 5.91
C PHE A 27 -10.68 -13.61 4.38
N TRP A 28 -11.40 -14.61 3.89
CA TRP A 28 -11.65 -14.79 2.45
C TRP A 28 -12.49 -13.64 1.86
N LEU A 29 -13.40 -13.08 2.67
CA LEU A 29 -14.25 -11.97 2.28
C LEU A 29 -13.45 -10.66 2.21
N GLU A 30 -12.47 -10.51 3.10
CA GLU A 30 -11.51 -9.40 3.07
C GLU A 30 -10.69 -9.46 1.77
N ASN A 31 -10.04 -10.59 1.48
CA ASN A 31 -9.22 -10.72 0.26
C ASN A 31 -10.03 -10.56 -1.03
N THR A 32 -11.28 -11.05 -1.08
CA THR A 32 -12.15 -10.89 -2.26
C THR A 32 -12.51 -9.43 -2.46
N SER A 33 -12.80 -8.70 -1.38
CA SER A 33 -13.12 -7.28 -1.44
C SER A 33 -11.95 -6.45 -2.01
N TYR A 34 -10.71 -6.75 -1.64
CA TYR A 34 -9.53 -6.09 -2.18
C TYR A 34 -9.35 -6.37 -3.68
N ILE A 35 -9.47 -7.61 -4.11
CA ILE A 35 -9.36 -7.97 -5.53
C ILE A 35 -10.47 -7.29 -6.35
N LEU A 36 -11.71 -7.33 -5.86
CA LEU A 36 -12.85 -6.67 -6.51
C LEU A 36 -12.64 -5.16 -6.60
N PHE A 37 -12.12 -4.53 -5.54
CA PHE A 37 -11.79 -3.11 -5.55
C PHE A 37 -10.84 -2.76 -6.70
N PHE A 38 -9.74 -3.52 -6.88
CA PHE A 38 -8.81 -3.30 -7.99
C PHE A 38 -9.45 -3.54 -9.36
N ILE A 39 -10.25 -4.60 -9.52
CA ILE A 39 -10.96 -4.88 -10.78
C ILE A 39 -11.89 -3.72 -11.15
N PHE A 40 -12.71 -3.25 -10.22
CA PHE A 40 -13.64 -2.14 -10.48
C PHE A 40 -12.92 -0.80 -10.67
N ALA A 41 -11.83 -0.55 -9.95
CA ALA A 41 -10.98 0.62 -10.16
C ALA A 41 -10.36 0.63 -11.56
N ILE A 42 -9.91 -0.53 -12.06
CA ILE A 42 -9.41 -0.71 -13.42
C ILE A 42 -10.53 -0.45 -14.43
N LEU A 43 -11.71 -1.07 -14.25
CA LEU A 43 -12.87 -0.92 -15.15
C LEU A 43 -13.31 0.54 -15.29
N LEU A 44 -13.32 1.30 -14.18
CA LEU A 44 -13.64 2.74 -14.22
C LEU A 44 -12.67 3.52 -15.10
N LYS A 45 -11.38 3.18 -15.03
CA LYS A 45 -10.34 3.90 -15.75
C LYS A 45 -10.27 3.52 -17.23
N PHE A 46 -10.58 2.27 -17.58
CA PHE A 46 -10.68 1.81 -18.96
C PHE A 46 -11.82 2.49 -19.74
N SER A 47 -12.85 2.99 -19.04
CA SER A 47 -13.96 3.71 -19.69
C SER A 47 -13.55 5.01 -20.41
N GLY A 48 -12.30 5.48 -20.26
CA GLY A 48 -11.81 6.71 -20.90
C GLY A 48 -10.42 6.67 -21.55
N ARG A 49 -9.63 5.58 -21.42
CA ARG A 49 -8.29 5.47 -22.03
C ARG A 49 -7.96 4.04 -22.46
N ARG A 50 -7.33 3.90 -23.64
CA ARG A 50 -6.98 2.61 -24.26
C ARG A 50 -5.71 1.95 -23.69
N PHE A 51 -4.75 2.73 -23.19
CA PHE A 51 -3.47 2.20 -22.69
C PHE A 51 -3.03 2.91 -21.41
N PHE A 52 -2.52 2.13 -20.45
CA PHE A 52 -1.93 2.61 -19.20
C PHE A 52 -0.40 2.55 -19.25
N ASN A 53 0.25 3.28 -18.34
CA ASN A 53 1.70 3.17 -18.14
C ASN A 53 2.03 1.77 -17.61
N ILE A 54 3.19 1.21 -17.99
CA ILE A 54 3.67 -0.10 -17.54
C ILE A 54 3.75 -0.18 -16.01
N ALA A 55 4.10 0.93 -15.33
CA ALA A 55 4.12 1.01 -13.88
C ALA A 55 2.75 0.72 -13.24
N PHE A 56 1.65 1.13 -13.89
CA PHE A 56 0.30 0.82 -13.42
C PHE A 56 0.01 -0.68 -13.51
N TYR A 57 0.34 -1.32 -14.64
CA TYR A 57 0.14 -2.75 -14.81
C TYR A 57 0.99 -3.58 -13.84
N LEU A 58 2.25 -3.20 -13.62
CA LEU A 58 3.14 -3.86 -12.67
C LEU A 58 2.64 -3.70 -11.23
N PHE A 59 2.28 -2.48 -10.83
CA PHE A 59 1.71 -2.22 -9.50
C PHE A 59 0.46 -3.08 -9.27
N THR A 60 -0.54 -2.96 -10.14
CA THR A 60 -1.81 -3.69 -9.96
C THR A 60 -1.62 -5.20 -10.09
N GLY A 61 -0.75 -5.66 -10.99
CA GLY A 61 -0.43 -7.07 -11.15
C GLY A 61 0.18 -7.67 -9.87
N PHE A 62 1.20 -7.02 -9.31
CA PHE A 62 1.82 -7.48 -8.06
C PHE A 62 0.87 -7.41 -6.86
N THR A 63 0.06 -6.34 -6.75
CA THR A 63 -0.92 -6.23 -5.67
C THR A 63 -1.98 -7.33 -5.77
N VAL A 64 -2.58 -7.54 -6.94
CA VAL A 64 -3.59 -8.60 -7.13
C VAL A 64 -2.96 -9.98 -6.88
N ALA A 65 -1.76 -10.24 -7.40
CA ALA A 65 -1.06 -11.50 -7.15
C ALA A 65 -0.80 -11.74 -5.65
N SER A 66 -0.42 -10.69 -4.90
CA SER A 66 -0.26 -10.77 -3.45
C SER A 66 -1.55 -11.21 -2.75
N TYR A 67 -2.68 -10.57 -3.05
CA TYR A 67 -3.97 -10.94 -2.45
C TYR A 67 -4.51 -12.29 -2.92
N VAL A 68 -4.17 -12.72 -4.14
CA VAL A 68 -4.49 -14.09 -4.60
C VAL A 68 -3.68 -15.13 -3.83
N LEU A 69 -2.40 -14.89 -3.59
CA LEU A 69 -1.55 -15.79 -2.81
C LEU A 69 -2.01 -15.92 -1.35
N LYS A 70 -2.61 -14.86 -0.79
CA LYS A 70 -3.26 -14.91 0.52
C LYS A 70 -4.45 -15.86 0.58
N TYR A 71 -4.98 -16.41 -0.52
CA TYR A 71 -5.98 -17.50 -0.43
C TYR A 71 -5.35 -18.86 -0.15
N VAL A 72 -4.08 -19.02 -0.49
CA VAL A 72 -3.34 -20.29 -0.37
C VAL A 72 -2.66 -20.37 1.01
N ASP A 73 -3.09 -19.54 1.97
CA ASP A 73 -2.52 -19.26 3.31
C ASP A 73 -2.43 -20.45 4.28
N THR A 74 -2.54 -21.66 3.75
CA THR A 74 -2.30 -22.92 4.45
C THR A 74 -0.83 -23.16 4.79
N GLN A 75 0.12 -22.38 4.25
CA GLN A 75 1.56 -22.56 4.48
C GLN A 75 2.25 -21.24 4.84
N PHE A 76 3.14 -21.26 5.83
CA PHE A 76 3.91 -20.10 6.31
C PHE A 76 4.59 -19.31 5.15
N PHE A 77 5.05 -20.04 4.14
CA PHE A 77 5.72 -19.50 2.95
C PHE A 77 4.84 -18.62 2.06
N SER A 78 3.51 -18.84 2.01
CA SER A 78 2.63 -18.04 1.16
C SER A 78 2.43 -16.63 1.70
N ARG A 79 2.43 -16.44 3.03
CA ARG A 79 2.26 -15.13 3.66
C ARG A 79 3.47 -14.23 3.41
N GLU A 80 4.67 -14.76 3.60
CA GLU A 80 5.94 -14.05 3.36
C GLU A 80 6.06 -13.67 1.89
N PHE A 81 5.75 -14.60 0.97
CA PHE A 81 5.80 -14.35 -0.46
C PHE A 81 4.76 -13.30 -0.90
N SER A 82 3.57 -13.29 -0.27
CA SER A 82 2.56 -12.24 -0.51
C SER A 82 3.08 -10.84 -0.12
N MET A 83 3.84 -10.73 0.98
CA MET A 83 4.44 -9.47 1.42
C MET A 83 5.54 -9.03 0.45
N VAL A 84 6.37 -9.95 -0.02
CA VAL A 84 7.40 -9.64 -1.02
C VAL A 84 6.79 -9.10 -2.31
N LEU A 85 5.67 -9.68 -2.78
CA LEU A 85 4.97 -9.12 -3.94
C LEU A 85 4.39 -7.74 -3.67
N LEU A 86 3.84 -7.50 -2.47
CA LEU A 86 3.34 -6.18 -2.08
C LEU A 86 4.49 -5.15 -2.04
N SER A 87 5.64 -5.53 -1.49
CA SER A 87 6.88 -4.75 -1.52
C SER A 87 7.34 -4.43 -2.94
N MET A 88 7.25 -5.37 -3.87
CA MET A 88 7.56 -5.12 -5.28
C MET A 88 6.55 -4.13 -5.89
N ALA A 89 5.27 -4.25 -5.58
CA ALA A 89 4.24 -3.29 -6.02
C ALA A 89 4.57 -1.86 -5.55
N TYR A 90 4.95 -1.69 -4.28
CA TYR A 90 5.33 -0.39 -3.72
C TYR A 90 6.64 0.14 -4.28
N THR A 91 7.59 -0.74 -4.59
CA THR A 91 8.82 -0.35 -5.28
C THR A 91 8.54 0.22 -6.67
N VAL A 92 7.59 -0.35 -7.41
CA VAL A 92 7.14 0.20 -8.71
C VAL A 92 6.57 1.61 -8.54
N LEU A 93 5.76 1.86 -7.50
CA LEU A 93 5.26 3.20 -7.20
C LEU A 93 6.37 4.18 -6.82
N ILE A 94 7.35 3.73 -6.02
CA ILE A 94 8.54 4.52 -5.67
C ILE A 94 9.29 4.95 -6.93
N ILE A 95 9.62 3.99 -7.81
CA ILE A 95 10.34 4.27 -9.07
C ILE A 95 9.56 5.26 -9.93
N GLU A 96 8.24 5.10 -10.01
CA GLU A 96 7.40 6.03 -10.76
C GLU A 96 7.35 7.42 -10.13
N GLY A 97 7.26 7.52 -8.80
CA GLY A 97 7.29 8.78 -8.07
C GLY A 97 8.60 9.54 -8.25
N LEU A 98 9.73 8.83 -8.20
CA LEU A 98 11.08 9.41 -8.38
C LEU A 98 11.24 10.12 -9.73
N LYS A 99 10.61 9.64 -10.81
CA LYS A 99 10.68 10.27 -12.15
C LYS A 99 10.12 11.70 -12.18
N TYR A 100 9.23 12.04 -11.25
CA TYR A 100 8.58 13.34 -11.19
C TYR A 100 9.18 14.26 -10.13
N ILE A 101 10.20 13.80 -9.42
CA ILE A 101 10.95 14.62 -8.46
C ILE A 101 11.92 15.50 -9.23
N VAL A 102 11.66 16.81 -9.22
CA VAL A 102 12.62 17.81 -9.67
C VAL A 102 13.25 18.41 -8.42
N ILE A 103 14.57 18.29 -8.27
CA ILE A 103 15.30 18.90 -7.16
C ILE A 103 15.23 20.41 -7.35
N LYS A 104 14.29 21.06 -6.67
CA LYS A 104 14.31 22.51 -6.46
C LYS A 104 15.04 22.81 -5.15
N ASN A 105 15.72 23.95 -5.09
CA ASN A 105 16.31 24.45 -3.85
C ASN A 105 15.20 24.64 -2.80
N GLY A 106 15.02 23.65 -1.93
CA GLY A 106 14.13 23.72 -0.78
C GLY A 106 14.71 24.66 0.28
N SER A 107 13.85 25.35 1.03
CA SER A 107 14.32 26.15 2.15
C SER A 107 14.89 25.24 3.26
N TYR A 108 15.85 25.75 4.04
CA TYR A 108 16.39 25.02 5.19
C TYR A 108 15.30 24.58 6.18
N LEU A 109 14.26 25.38 6.37
CA LEU A 109 13.10 25.02 7.20
C LEU A 109 12.37 23.79 6.63
N MET A 110 12.11 23.76 5.32
CA MET A 110 11.43 22.63 4.68
C MET A 110 12.24 21.33 4.82
N LEU A 111 13.57 21.40 4.67
CA LEU A 111 14.46 20.26 4.89
C LEU A 111 14.42 19.79 6.35
N LEU A 112 14.44 20.72 7.31
CA LEU A 112 14.36 20.38 8.74
C LEU A 112 13.03 19.69 9.08
N TYR A 113 11.90 20.21 8.58
CA TYR A 113 10.60 19.54 8.73
C TYR A 113 10.59 18.15 8.11
N PHE A 114 11.15 18.01 6.90
CA PHE A 114 11.23 16.72 6.23
C PHE A 114 12.04 15.71 7.05
N PHE A 115 13.25 16.06 7.48
CA PHE A 115 14.08 15.16 8.29
C PHE A 115 13.43 14.86 9.65
N GLY A 116 12.75 15.84 10.27
CA GLY A 116 12.02 15.63 11.52
C GLY A 116 10.88 14.62 11.36
N ILE A 117 10.05 14.78 10.33
CA ILE A 117 8.93 13.87 10.06
C ILE A 117 9.45 12.47 9.72
N VAL A 118 10.43 12.36 8.81
CA VAL A 118 10.99 11.07 8.41
C VAL A 118 11.69 10.38 9.57
N GLY A 119 12.47 11.13 10.37
CA GLY A 119 13.16 10.59 11.54
C GLY A 119 12.19 10.10 12.61
N LEU A 120 11.14 10.88 12.91
CA LEU A 120 10.12 10.47 13.89
C LEU A 120 9.37 9.22 13.41
N ASN A 121 8.93 9.18 12.15
CA ASN A 121 8.24 8.01 11.61
C ASN A 121 9.16 6.78 11.52
N GLY A 122 10.43 6.96 11.16
CA GLY A 122 11.42 5.88 11.15
C GLY A 122 11.67 5.33 12.57
N CYS A 123 11.67 6.19 13.58
CA CYS A 123 11.79 5.78 14.98
C CYS A 123 10.55 4.99 15.43
N LEU A 124 9.34 5.48 15.16
CA LEU A 124 8.09 4.77 15.46
C LEU A 124 8.02 3.41 14.77
N LEU A 125 8.45 3.35 13.50
CA LEU A 125 8.55 2.10 12.75
C LEU A 125 9.54 1.12 13.41
N GLY A 126 10.66 1.63 13.90
CA GLY A 126 11.64 0.84 14.64
C GLY A 126 11.05 0.22 15.91
N TYR A 127 10.32 0.99 16.71
CA TYR A 127 9.61 0.47 17.89
C TYR A 127 8.59 -0.60 17.49
N HIS A 128 7.79 -0.34 16.46
CA HIS A 128 6.81 -1.32 15.96
C HIS A 128 7.46 -2.63 15.49
N LEU A 129 8.61 -2.56 14.82
CA LEU A 129 9.37 -3.75 14.42
C LEU A 129 9.91 -4.54 15.62
N VAL A 130 10.37 -3.85 16.67
CA VAL A 130 10.83 -4.52 17.89
C VAL A 130 9.68 -5.26 18.59
N GLU A 131 8.50 -4.62 18.69
CA GLU A 131 7.30 -5.27 19.23
C GLU A 131 6.90 -6.49 18.38
N LEU A 132 6.96 -6.38 17.05
CA LEU A 132 6.67 -7.48 16.13
C LEU A 132 7.57 -8.69 16.30
N GLN A 133 8.83 -8.50 16.75
CA GLN A 133 9.77 -9.59 16.93
C GLN A 133 9.25 -10.64 17.93
N GLU A 134 8.48 -10.23 18.93
CA GLU A 134 7.92 -11.13 19.95
C GLU A 134 6.81 -12.04 19.37
N TYR A 135 6.14 -11.60 18.30
CA TYR A 135 5.02 -12.31 17.67
C TYR A 135 5.44 -13.15 16.45
N ILE A 136 6.68 -13.02 15.98
CA ILE A 136 7.16 -13.69 14.77
C ILE A 136 8.23 -14.72 15.16
N SER A 137 7.87 -16.01 15.10
CA SER A 137 8.75 -17.12 15.52
C SER A 137 9.95 -17.37 14.59
N GLY A 138 9.98 -16.79 13.40
CA GLY A 138 10.96 -17.08 12.35
C GLY A 138 11.83 -15.89 11.95
N TYR A 139 13.16 -16.05 11.96
CA TYR A 139 14.11 -15.02 11.54
C TYR A 139 13.90 -14.55 10.08
N ILE A 140 13.55 -15.49 9.19
CA ILE A 140 13.27 -15.20 7.77
C ILE A 140 12.00 -14.35 7.65
N ALA A 141 10.92 -14.76 8.30
CA ALA A 141 9.67 -14.00 8.34
C ALA A 141 9.91 -12.58 8.86
N TYR A 142 10.63 -12.45 9.97
CA TYR A 142 10.95 -11.15 10.56
C TYR A 142 11.75 -10.26 9.60
N SER A 143 12.72 -10.83 8.88
CA SER A 143 13.50 -10.11 7.86
C SER A 143 12.62 -9.61 6.70
N VAL A 144 11.62 -10.40 6.29
CA VAL A 144 10.63 -10.00 5.26
C VAL A 144 9.78 -8.84 5.77
N TYR A 145 9.33 -8.86 7.02
CA TYR A 145 8.61 -7.74 7.63
C TYR A 145 9.46 -6.46 7.69
N ILE A 146 10.74 -6.56 8.10
CA ILE A 146 11.65 -5.41 8.09
C ILE A 146 11.74 -4.80 6.70
N LEU A 147 11.98 -5.63 5.67
CA LEU A 147 12.09 -5.18 4.29
C LEU A 147 10.79 -4.51 3.81
N TYR A 148 9.66 -5.11 4.15
CA TYR A 148 8.34 -4.60 3.80
C TYR A 148 8.06 -3.21 4.41
N TYR A 149 8.27 -3.05 5.71
CA TYR A 149 8.09 -1.77 6.40
C TYR A 149 9.11 -0.72 5.95
N PHE A 150 10.34 -1.11 5.64
CA PHE A 150 11.33 -0.22 5.07
C PHE A 150 10.89 0.33 3.71
N ILE A 151 10.29 -0.50 2.86
CA ILE A 151 9.73 -0.05 1.57
C ILE A 151 8.53 0.89 1.77
N LEU A 152 7.67 0.63 2.75
CA LEU A 152 6.58 1.56 3.10
C LEU A 152 7.13 2.93 3.55
N LEU A 153 8.19 2.94 4.36
CA LEU A 153 8.87 4.18 4.76
C LEU A 153 9.44 4.93 3.55
N LEU A 154 10.12 4.22 2.64
CA LEU A 154 10.62 4.81 1.39
C LEU A 154 9.50 5.36 0.52
N LEU A 155 8.37 4.66 0.42
CA LEU A 155 7.19 5.16 -0.30
C LEU A 155 6.68 6.46 0.32
N GLY A 156 6.60 6.54 1.64
CA GLY A 156 6.23 7.76 2.37
C GLY A 156 7.20 8.91 2.10
N ILE A 157 8.50 8.64 2.19
CA ILE A 157 9.58 9.60 1.89
C ILE A 157 9.44 10.16 0.47
N VAL A 158 9.38 9.28 -0.53
CA VAL A 158 9.31 9.66 -1.95
C VAL A 158 8.04 10.46 -2.24
N SER A 159 6.92 10.05 -1.65
CA SER A 159 5.65 10.75 -1.78
C SER A 159 5.73 12.17 -1.22
N PHE A 160 6.30 12.33 -0.03
CA PHE A 160 6.46 13.63 0.60
C PHE A 160 7.41 14.54 -0.18
N ILE A 161 8.55 14.02 -0.65
CA ILE A 161 9.48 14.76 -1.52
C ILE A 161 8.78 15.20 -2.80
N TYR A 162 7.98 14.32 -3.41
CA TYR A 162 7.25 14.64 -4.63
C TYR A 162 6.24 15.77 -4.41
N TYR A 163 5.53 15.77 -3.28
CA TYR A 163 4.61 16.83 -2.92
C TYR A 163 5.29 18.17 -2.64
N LEU A 164 6.38 18.16 -1.87
CA LEU A 164 7.13 19.38 -1.58
C LEU A 164 7.71 20.04 -2.85
N ASN A 165 8.15 19.22 -3.82
CA ASN A 165 8.74 19.72 -5.06
C ASN A 165 7.72 20.19 -6.10
N SER A 166 6.54 19.58 -6.10
CA SER A 166 5.48 19.88 -7.05
C SER A 166 4.19 20.08 -6.27
N TYR A 167 3.77 21.31 -5.98
CA TYR A 167 2.42 21.59 -5.45
C TYR A 167 1.36 21.48 -6.56
N SER A 168 1.35 20.35 -7.28
CA SER A 168 0.44 20.10 -8.38
C SER A 168 -0.70 19.17 -7.96
N LYS A 169 -1.81 19.19 -8.70
CA LYS A 169 -2.92 18.23 -8.45
C LYS A 169 -2.43 16.77 -8.52
N ARG A 170 -1.43 16.47 -9.36
CA ARG A 170 -0.92 15.11 -9.56
C ARG A 170 -0.13 14.59 -8.36
N SER A 171 0.71 15.42 -7.76
CA SER A 171 1.46 15.05 -6.56
C SER A 171 0.55 14.91 -5.35
N MET A 172 -0.50 15.73 -5.24
CA MET A 172 -1.51 15.60 -4.19
C MET A 172 -2.21 14.24 -4.27
N PHE A 173 -2.64 13.82 -5.47
CA PHE A 173 -3.20 12.47 -5.67
C PHE A 173 -2.21 11.35 -5.35
N PHE A 174 -0.93 11.52 -5.70
CA PHE A 174 0.11 10.52 -5.38
C PHE A 174 0.33 10.40 -3.88
N VAL A 175 0.45 11.52 -3.15
CA VAL A 175 0.57 11.50 -1.69
C VAL A 175 -0.65 10.91 -1.02
N SER A 176 -1.86 11.28 -1.45
CA SER A 176 -3.08 10.69 -0.89
C SER A 176 -3.16 9.19 -1.13
N LEU A 177 -2.74 8.70 -2.30
CA LEU A 177 -2.64 7.27 -2.59
C LEU A 177 -1.62 6.58 -1.68
N ALA A 178 -0.41 7.12 -1.57
CA ALA A 178 0.65 6.55 -0.77
C ALA A 178 0.31 6.52 0.72
N LEU A 179 -0.23 7.62 1.27
CA LEU A 179 -0.71 7.67 2.64
C LEU A 179 -1.85 6.67 2.86
N GLY A 180 -2.80 6.58 1.92
CA GLY A 180 -3.88 5.59 2.00
C GLY A 180 -3.37 4.15 2.06
N LEU A 181 -2.37 3.81 1.24
CA LEU A 181 -1.74 2.48 1.25
C LEU A 181 -0.98 2.23 2.56
N ILE A 182 -0.14 3.19 2.98
CA ILE A 182 0.64 3.08 4.23
C ILE A 182 -0.30 2.89 5.43
N PHE A 183 -1.33 3.73 5.57
CA PHE A 183 -2.28 3.59 6.67
C PHE A 183 -3.07 2.29 6.59
N ALA A 184 -3.53 1.88 5.40
CA ALA A 184 -4.26 0.63 5.26
C ALA A 184 -3.43 -0.57 5.70
N ASP A 185 -2.15 -0.63 5.33
CA ASP A 185 -1.28 -1.74 5.72
C ASP A 185 -0.85 -1.69 7.18
N VAL A 186 -0.44 -0.53 7.69
CA VAL A 186 -0.04 -0.38 9.10
C VAL A 186 -1.22 -0.70 10.02
N LEU A 187 -2.42 -0.18 9.73
CA LEU A 187 -3.61 -0.44 10.54
C LEU A 187 -4.09 -1.89 10.42
N ARG A 188 -4.02 -2.51 9.24
CA ARG A 188 -4.32 -3.94 9.08
C ARG A 188 -3.41 -4.78 9.96
N ASP A 189 -2.11 -4.51 9.89
CA ASP A 189 -1.13 -5.28 10.63
C ASP A 189 -1.33 -5.07 12.15
N MET A 190 -1.53 -3.83 12.62
CA MET A 190 -1.91 -3.55 14.03
C MET A 190 -3.21 -4.27 14.48
N GLY A 191 -4.18 -4.39 13.58
CA GLY A 191 -5.44 -5.11 13.83
C GLY A 191 -5.23 -6.60 14.09
N CYS A 192 -4.27 -7.23 13.40
CA CYS A 192 -3.93 -8.65 13.63
C CYS A 192 -3.27 -8.89 15.00
N PHE A 193 -2.54 -7.93 15.55
CA PHE A 193 -1.81 -8.10 16.81
C PHE A 193 -2.64 -7.80 18.06
N THR A 194 -3.68 -6.97 17.95
CA THR A 194 -4.59 -6.68 19.07
C THR A 194 -5.67 -7.76 19.28
N SER A 195 -5.91 -8.62 18.29
CA SER A 195 -6.94 -9.66 18.35
C SER A 195 -6.52 -10.97 19.04
N GLY A 196 -5.28 -11.10 19.52
CA GLY A 196 -4.86 -12.25 20.34
C GLY A 196 -5.21 -13.61 19.73
N ILE A 197 -4.84 -13.82 18.47
CA ILE A 197 -4.76 -15.14 17.82
C ILE A 197 -3.30 -15.37 17.45
#